data_AF-A0A382LJM2-F1
#
_entry.id   AF-A0A382LJM2-F1
#
_cell.length_a   1.000
_cell.length_b   1.000
_cell.length_c   1.000
_cell.angle_alpha   90.00
_cell.angle_beta   90.00
_cell.angle_gamma   90.00
#
_symmetry.space_group_name_H-M   'P 1'
#
loop_
_entity.id
_entity.type
_entity.pdbx_description
1 polymer ?
#
loop_
_entity_poly.entity_id
_entity_poly.type
_entity_poly.pdbx_seq_one_letter_code
_entity_poly.pdbx_strand_id
1 'polypeptide(L)' 'VTERPNILFLLSDEHSYRFLSARSGEDGGEPCHTPTLDGLIRQGVFFRQASCQMPLCTPSRIAMLAGRHSHQAGAWNNNS' A
#
# COMPACT_ATOMS: atom_id res chain seq x y z
N VAL A 1 -29.60 5.03 13.61
CA VAL A 1 -28.71 5.93 12.85
C VAL A 1 -27.44 5.15 12.59
N THR A 2 -27.06 4.91 11.34
CA THR A 2 -25.72 4.35 11.05
C THR A 2 -24.72 5.49 11.20
N GLU A 3 -23.88 5.44 12.23
CA GLU A 3 -22.83 6.44 12.41
C GLU A 3 -21.88 6.41 11.21
N ARG A 4 -21.49 7.60 10.73
CA ARG A 4 -20.54 7.71 9.62
C ARG A 4 -19.17 7.25 10.12
N PRO A 5 -18.54 6.22 9.51
CA PRO A 5 -17.26 5.73 9.98
C PRO A 5 -16.16 6.76 9.72
N ASN A 6 -15.15 6.77 10.60
CA ASN A 6 -13.89 7.43 10.35
C ASN A 6 -13.02 6.54 9.46
N ILE A 7 -12.29 7.15 8.52
CA ILE A 7 -11.37 6.44 7.62
C ILE A 7 -9.94 6.89 7.93
N LEU A 8 -9.09 5.96 8.35
CA LEU A 8 -7.65 6.17 8.47
C LEU A 8 -6.96 5.59 7.23
N PHE A 9 -6.35 6.44 6.43
CA PHE A 9 -5.50 6.02 5.31
C PHE A 9 -4.02 6.10 5.72
N LEU A 10 -3.39 4.95 5.94
CA LEU A 10 -1.98 4.82 6.32
C LEU A 10 -1.17 4.38 5.10
N LEU A 11 -0.18 5.19 4.69
CA LEU A 11 0.72 4.90 3.58
C LEU A 11 2.18 5.02 4.06
N SER A 12 2.93 3.93 3.96
CA SER A 12 4.36 3.89 4.24
C SER A 12 5.14 4.16 2.94
N ASP A 13 6.16 5.03 2.99
CA ASP A 13 6.97 5.35 1.81
C ASP A 13 8.06 4.30 1.59
N GLU A 14 8.26 3.90 0.33
CA GLU A 14 9.25 2.90 -0.10
C GLU A 14 9.17 1.54 0.64
N HIS A 15 8.06 1.24 1.32
CA HIS A 15 7.90 -0.01 2.07
C HIS A 15 7.70 -1.18 1.11
N SER A 16 8.76 -1.95 0.92
CA SER A 16 8.68 -3.19 0.14
C SER A 16 7.73 -4.19 0.80
N TYR A 17 6.85 -4.78 -0.01
CA TYR A 17 5.90 -5.82 0.41
C TYR A 17 6.56 -7.08 1.01
N ARG A 18 7.88 -7.22 0.86
CA ARG A 18 8.69 -8.31 1.42
C ARG A 18 8.96 -8.14 2.91
N PHE A 19 9.00 -6.91 3.42
CA PHE A 19 9.28 -6.61 4.83
C PHE A 19 7.99 -6.51 5.64
N LEU A 20 7.33 -7.64 5.82
CA LEU A 20 6.13 -7.80 6.64
C LEU A 20 6.22 -9.14 7.38
N SER A 21 6.19 -9.16 8.71
CA SER A 21 6.47 -10.40 9.48
C SER A 21 5.40 -11.48 9.32
N ALA A 22 4.19 -11.12 8.88
CA ALA A 22 3.17 -12.08 8.45
C ALA A 22 3.49 -12.80 7.13
N ARG A 23 4.50 -12.36 6.36
CA ARG A 23 4.89 -12.98 5.10
C ARG A 23 5.98 -14.02 5.34
N SER A 24 5.73 -15.26 4.94
CA SER A 24 6.69 -16.35 5.10
C SER A 24 7.88 -16.20 4.15
N GLY A 25 9.00 -16.87 4.47
CA GLY A 25 10.15 -16.96 3.56
C GLY A 25 9.80 -17.65 2.24
N GLU A 26 8.90 -18.64 2.25
CA GLU A 26 8.40 -19.32 1.04
C GLU A 26 7.64 -18.37 0.11
N ASP A 27 6.93 -17.38 0.68
CA ASP A 27 6.25 -16.31 -0.06
C ASP A 27 7.21 -15.17 -0.47
N GLY A 28 8.52 -15.31 -0.24
CA GLY A 28 9.52 -14.27 -0.53
C GLY A 28 9.59 -13.14 0.50
N GLY A 29 9.05 -13.36 1.70
CA GLY A 29 9.21 -12.46 2.84
C GLY A 29 10.66 -12.39 3.34
N GLU A 30 11.02 -11.25 3.94
CA GLU A 30 12.33 -10.98 4.52
C GLU A 30 12.25 -10.85 6.05
N PRO A 31 13.32 -11.16 6.81
CA PRO A 31 13.33 -11.04 8.26
C PRO A 31 12.98 -9.61 8.72
N CYS A 32 11.89 -9.48 9.46
CA CYS A 32 11.45 -8.23 10.07
C CYS A 32 10.51 -8.51 11.25
N HIS A 33 10.18 -7.46 12.01
CA HIS A 33 9.26 -7.56 13.15
C HIS A 33 8.20 -6.46 13.07
N THR A 34 6.97 -6.80 12.68
CA THR A 34 5.85 -5.86 12.49
C THR A 34 4.57 -6.31 13.21
N PRO A 35 4.59 -6.54 14.54
CA PRO A 35 3.48 -7.15 15.27
C PRO A 35 2.17 -6.33 15.18
N THR A 36 2.26 -5.00 15.09
CA THR A 36 1.08 -4.14 14.92
C THR A 36 0.41 -4.34 13.57
N LEU A 37 1.19 -4.45 12.49
CA LEU A 37 0.66 -4.70 11.14
C LEU A 37 0.09 -6.13 11.03
N ASP A 38 0.77 -7.11 11.65
CA ASP A 38 0.28 -8.48 11.71
C ASP A 38 -1.06 -8.58 12.45
N GLY A 39 -1.25 -7.77 13.50
CA GLY A 39 -2.53 -7.62 14.20
C GLY A 39 -3.64 -7.11 13.28
N LEU A 40 -3.38 -6.06 12.50
CA LEU A 40 -4.33 -5.53 11.51
C LEU A 40 -4.69 -6.57 10.45
N ILE A 41 -3.72 -7.35 9.98
CA ILE A 41 -3.95 -8.42 8.99
C ILE A 41 -4.88 -9.51 9.55
N ARG A 42 -4.66 -9.95 10.80
CA ARG A 42 -5.50 -10.98 11.43
C ARG A 42 -6.94 -10.55 11.67
N GLN A 43 -7.18 -9.25 11.79
CA GLN A 43 -8.49 -8.67 12.09
C GLN A 43 -9.20 -8.11 10.85
N GLY A 44 -8.58 -8.21 9.67
CA GLY A 44 -9.06 -7.54 8.46
C GLY A 44 -8.86 -8.36 7.18
N VAL A 45 -8.78 -7.64 6.06
CA VAL A 45 -8.55 -8.22 4.74
C VAL A 45 -7.13 -7.88 4.29
N PHE A 46 -6.38 -8.90 3.88
CA PHE A 46 -5.02 -8.74 3.38
C PHE A 46 -4.93 -9.06 1.88
N PHE A 47 -4.56 -8.07 1.08
CA PHE A 47 -4.37 -8.23 -0.35
C PHE A 47 -2.96 -8.73 -0.65
N ARG A 48 -2.84 -9.99 -1.09
CA ARG A 48 -1.53 -10.61 -1.42
C ARG A 48 -0.93 -10.09 -2.74
N GLN A 49 -1.75 -9.45 -3.57
CA GLN A 49 -1.39 -8.92 -4.89
C GLN A 49 -1.92 -7.50 -5.09
N ALA A 50 -1.32 -6.54 -4.38
CA ALA A 50 -1.60 -5.12 -4.54
C ALA A 50 -0.38 -4.43 -5.16
N SER A 51 -0.51 -3.96 -6.40
CA SER A 51 0.57 -3.28 -7.14
C SER A 51 0.28 -1.79 -7.25
N CYS A 52 1.32 -0.96 -7.08
CA CYS A 52 1.24 0.44 -7.45
C CYS A 52 1.10 0.61 -8.97
N GLN A 53 0.51 1.72 -9.40
CA GLN A 53 0.34 2.00 -10.83
C GLN A 53 1.64 2.39 -11.54
N MET A 54 2.57 3.03 -10.81
CA MET A 54 3.88 3.45 -11.32
C MET A 54 4.92 3.30 -10.21
N PRO A 55 6.13 2.78 -10.51
CA PRO A 55 7.20 2.61 -9.52
C PRO A 55 7.97 3.92 -9.26
N LEU A 56 7.25 5.02 -9.05
CA LEU A 56 7.77 6.37 -8.80
C LEU A 56 6.84 7.11 -7.82
N CYS A 57 7.42 7.94 -6.94
CA CYS A 57 6.72 8.53 -5.79
C CYS A 57 5.50 9.37 -6.20
N THR A 58 5.72 10.43 -6.98
CA THR A 58 4.67 11.36 -7.42
C THR A 58 3.58 10.66 -8.24
N PRO A 59 3.89 9.91 -9.32
CA PRO A 59 2.86 9.30 -10.16
C PRO A 59 2.13 8.13 -9.49
N SER A 60 2.75 7.42 -8.55
CA SER A 60 2.05 6.41 -7.73
C SER A 60 1.00 7.06 -6.83
N ARG A 61 1.38 8.13 -6.11
CA ARG A 61 0.50 8.85 -5.19
C ARG A 61 -0.64 9.56 -5.92
N ILE A 62 -0.34 10.22 -7.05
CA ILE A 62 -1.38 10.90 -7.86
C ILE A 62 -2.39 9.88 -8.40
N ALA A 63 -1.94 8.76 -8.96
CA ALA A 63 -2.84 7.72 -9.47
C ALA A 63 -3.75 7.15 -8.38
N MET A 64 -3.18 6.91 -7.19
CA MET A 64 -3.90 6.42 -6.02
C MET A 64 -4.96 7.40 -5.53
N LEU A 65 -4.64 8.69 -5.43
CA LEU A 65 -5.58 9.73 -4.97
C LEU A 65 -6.66 10.05 -6.00
N ALA A 66 -6.32 10.05 -7.29
CA ALA A 66 -7.26 10.34 -8.36
C ALA A 66 -8.15 9.13 -8.71
N GLY A 67 -7.77 7.91 -8.34
CA GLY A 67 -8.45 6.69 -8.77
C GLY A 67 -8.34 6.47 -10.29
N ARG A 68 -7.25 6.91 -10.91
CA ARG A 68 -7.02 6.87 -12.37
C ARG A 68 -5.61 6.36 -12.65
N HIS A 69 -5.38 5.81 -13.84
CA HIS A 69 -4.02 5.48 -14.27
C HIS A 69 -3.16 6.75 -14.35
N SER A 70 -1.86 6.65 -14.07
CA SER A 70 -0.98 7.83 -14.02
C SER A 70 -0.97 8.65 -15.32
N HIS A 71 -1.10 8.00 -16.49
CA HIS A 71 -1.24 8.68 -17.79
C HIS A 71 -2.53 9.52 -17.92
N GLN A 72 -3.63 9.08 -17.30
CA GLN A 72 -4.91 9.81 -17.28
C GLN A 72 -4.92 10.93 -16.24
N ALA A 73 -3.99 10.86 -15.27
CA ALA A 73 -3.81 11.86 -14.23
C ALA A 73 -2.68 12.86 -14.54
N GLY A 74 -2.02 12.75 -15.70
CA GLY A 74 -0.93 13.63 -16.11
C GLY A 74 0.38 13.44 -15.33
N ALA A 75 0.54 12.32 -14.61
CA ALA A 75 1.69 12.07 -13.76
C ALA A 75 2.66 11.09 -14.42
N TRP A 76 3.81 11.59 -14.86
CA TRP A 76 4.77 10.83 -15.68
C TRP A 76 6.11 10.58 -14.96
N ASN A 77 6.49 11.47 -14.06
CA ASN A 77 7.73 11.41 -13.30
C ASN A 77 7.57 12.09 -11.93
N ASN A 78 8.65 12.20 -11.16
CA ASN A 78 8.61 12.80 -9.83
C ASN A 78 8.39 14.32 -9.83
N ASN A 79 8.57 15.00 -10.97
CA ASN A 79 8.36 16.44 -11.15
C ASN A 79 7.02 16.76 -11.83
N SER A 80 6.13 15.78 -11.98
CA SER A 80 4.78 15.98 -12.54
C SER A 80 3.82 16.64 -11.56
#